data_AF-A0A954ZUZ4-F1
#
_entry.id   AF-A0A954ZUZ4-F1
#
_cell.length_a   1.000
_cell.length_b   1.000
_cell.length_c   1.000
_cell.angle_alpha   90.00
_cell.angle_beta   90.00
_cell.angle_gamma   90.00
#
_symmetry.space_group_name_H-M   'P 1'
#
loop_
_entity.id
_entity.type
_entity.pdbx_description
1 polymer ?
#
loop_
_entity_poly.entity_id
_entity_poly.type
_entity_poly.pdbx_seq_one_letter_code
_entity_poly.pdbx_strand_id
1 'polypeptide(L)'
;MPMPRDDRDQPCSVARLTNRQLAWRALGIRSLTKDSLIKQEQLVTFSTEVFVAIAGGVIGWVVWVFAILPFTGLKNTYTGHLIIPFFFCIVVSSLAWFFSLSWIRTRKSKQIAQLHLDHGLCPSCAYALDGLDPQQDGCVVCPECNAAWNAIRVSTTHA
;
A
#
# COMPACT_ATOMS: atom_id res chain seq x y z
N MET A 1 -4.00 -6.38 -3.84
CA MET A 1 -4.61 -5.22 -3.13
C MET A 1 -5.74 -5.82 -2.32
N PRO A 2 -5.82 -5.63 -0.99
CA PRO A 2 -7.07 -5.92 -0.29
C PRO A 2 -8.17 -5.09 -0.97
N MET A 3 -9.28 -5.73 -1.30
CA MET A 3 -10.42 -5.04 -1.89
C MET A 3 -10.92 -4.03 -0.85
N PRO A 4 -11.13 -2.74 -1.21
CA PRO A 4 -11.72 -1.81 -0.27
C PRO A 4 -13.07 -2.38 0.18
N ARG A 5 -13.22 -2.49 1.50
CA ARG A 5 -14.47 -2.85 2.13
C ARG A 5 -15.22 -1.58 2.46
N ASP A 6 -16.52 -1.65 2.30
CA ASP A 6 -17.41 -0.57 2.68
C ASP A 6 -17.67 -0.58 4.20
N ASP A 7 -18.47 0.36 4.70
CA ASP A 7 -18.74 0.47 6.15
C ASP A 7 -19.67 -0.65 6.67
N ARG A 8 -20.22 -1.48 5.77
CA ARG A 8 -20.93 -2.73 6.08
C ARG A 8 -20.01 -3.96 6.00
N ASP A 9 -18.70 -3.76 5.87
CA ASP A 9 -17.68 -4.80 5.68
C ASP A 9 -17.88 -5.63 4.39
N GLN A 10 -18.65 -5.11 3.43
CA GLN A 10 -18.91 -5.77 2.15
C GLN A 10 -17.84 -5.40 1.10
N PRO A 11 -17.43 -6.35 0.25
CA PRO A 11 -16.51 -6.07 -0.85
C PRO A 11 -17.20 -5.24 -1.94
N CYS A 12 -16.59 -4.12 -2.32
CA CYS A 12 -17.13 -3.26 -3.39
C CYS A 12 -17.07 -3.97 -4.76
N SER A 13 -18.22 -4.02 -5.46
CA SER A 13 -18.35 -4.77 -6.73
C SER A 13 -17.52 -4.22 -7.90
N VAL A 14 -17.31 -2.90 -7.94
CA VAL A 14 -16.65 -2.17 -9.05
C VAL A 14 -15.13 -2.08 -8.89
N ALA A 15 -14.58 -2.50 -7.74
CA ALA A 15 -13.12 -2.51 -7.52
C ALA A 15 -12.38 -3.62 -8.29
N ARG A 16 -12.94 -4.16 -9.37
CA ARG A 16 -12.19 -4.98 -10.34
C ARG A 16 -11.43 -4.06 -11.28
N LEU A 17 -10.35 -3.46 -10.77
CA LEU A 17 -9.22 -3.14 -11.65
C LEU A 17 -8.90 -4.40 -12.45
N THR A 18 -8.81 -4.27 -13.77
CA THR A 18 -8.48 -5.43 -14.60
C THR A 18 -7.17 -6.05 -14.09
N ASN A 19 -7.05 -7.39 -14.12
CA ASN A 19 -5.83 -8.09 -13.71
C ASN A 19 -4.58 -7.50 -14.39
N ARG A 20 -4.77 -6.99 -15.61
CA ARG A 20 -3.76 -6.27 -16.38
C ARG A 20 -3.32 -4.97 -15.71
N GLN A 21 -4.25 -4.10 -15.29
CA GLN A 21 -3.95 -2.87 -14.55
C GLN A 21 -3.29 -3.14 -13.18
N LEU A 22 -3.71 -4.22 -12.49
CA LEU A 22 -3.07 -4.66 -11.25
C LEU A 22 -1.63 -5.12 -11.49
N ALA A 23 -1.38 -5.87 -12.56
CA ALA A 23 -0.05 -6.36 -12.93
C ALA A 23 0.90 -5.20 -13.31
N TRP A 24 0.43 -4.23 -14.09
CA TRP A 24 1.24 -3.05 -14.46
C TRP A 24 1.64 -2.22 -13.23
N ARG A 25 0.74 -2.08 -12.25
CA ARG A 25 1.04 -1.42 -10.98
C ARG A 25 2.01 -2.22 -10.12
N ALA A 26 1.95 -3.56 -10.14
CA ALA A 26 2.88 -4.41 -9.42
C ALA A 26 4.30 -4.39 -10.00
N LEU A 27 4.43 -4.21 -11.33
CA LEU A 27 5.71 -4.18 -12.03
C LEU A 27 6.42 -2.82 -12.00
N GLY A 28 5.79 -1.76 -11.48
CA GLY A 28 6.44 -0.44 -11.30
C GLY A 28 6.82 0.27 -12.62
N ILE A 29 6.24 -0.12 -13.75
CA ILE A 29 6.61 0.41 -15.07
C ILE A 29 6.07 1.83 -15.24
N ARG A 30 6.95 2.82 -15.05
CA ARG A 30 6.66 4.27 -15.12
C ARG A 30 6.10 4.75 -16.47
N SER A 31 6.39 4.04 -17.57
CA SER A 31 6.07 4.54 -18.92
C SER A 31 4.58 4.50 -19.29
N LEU A 32 3.73 3.84 -18.50
CA LEU A 32 2.31 3.63 -18.85
C LEU A 32 1.33 4.48 -18.03
N THR A 33 1.81 5.31 -17.10
CA THR A 33 0.95 6.20 -16.30
C THR A 33 1.03 7.63 -16.85
N LYS A 34 -0.02 8.04 -17.58
CA LYS A 34 -0.10 9.38 -18.20
C LYS A 34 -0.50 10.48 -17.20
N ASP A 35 -1.06 10.10 -16.05
CA ASP A 35 -1.51 11.05 -15.02
C ASP A 35 -0.34 11.70 -14.27
N SER A 36 -0.35 13.03 -14.24
CA SER A 36 0.61 13.86 -13.49
C SER A 36 0.52 13.63 -11.98
N LEU A 37 -0.68 13.35 -11.46
CA LEU A 37 -0.90 12.97 -10.06
C LEU A 37 -0.12 11.71 -9.68
N ILE A 38 -0.14 10.67 -10.54
CA ILE A 38 0.58 9.42 -10.29
C ILE A 38 2.10 9.64 -10.32
N LYS A 39 2.59 10.53 -11.20
CA LYS A 39 4.02 10.88 -11.24
C LYS A 39 4.50 11.53 -9.93
N GLN A 40 3.69 12.40 -9.34
CA GLN A 40 4.05 13.08 -8.09
C GLN A 40 4.07 12.11 -6.91
N GLU A 41 3.11 11.18 -6.85
CA GLU A 41 3.09 10.11 -5.83
C GLU A 41 4.27 9.13 -5.97
N GLN A 42 4.72 8.84 -7.20
CA GLN A 42 5.86 7.95 -7.43
C GLN A 42 7.18 8.49 -6.89
N LEU A 43 7.42 9.81 -6.95
CA LEU A 43 8.66 10.41 -6.42
C LEU A 43 8.77 10.24 -4.90
N VAL A 44 7.68 10.44 -4.17
CA VAL A 44 7.64 10.27 -2.71
C VAL A 44 7.82 8.81 -2.32
N THR A 45 7.22 7.90 -3.09
CA THR A 45 7.32 6.46 -2.83
C THR A 45 8.75 5.96 -3.09
N PHE A 46 9.40 6.43 -4.16
CA PHE A 46 10.76 6.03 -4.52
C PHE A 46 11.80 6.32 -3.42
N SER A 47 11.74 7.50 -2.79
CA SER A 47 12.66 7.82 -1.68
C SER A 47 12.45 6.91 -0.48
N THR A 48 11.21 6.56 -0.17
CA THR A 48 10.86 5.67 0.94
C THR A 48 11.34 4.23 0.67
N GLU A 49 11.13 3.78 -0.56
CA GLU A 49 11.56 2.48 -1.07
C GLU A 49 13.09 2.30 -0.96
N VAL A 50 13.86 3.25 -1.50
CA VAL A 50 15.33 3.23 -1.44
C VAL A 50 15.81 3.23 0.02
N PHE A 51 15.18 4.03 0.88
CA PHE A 51 15.52 4.09 2.29
C PHE A 51 15.29 2.76 3.01
N VAL A 52 14.15 2.10 2.78
CA VAL A 52 13.85 0.78 3.38
C VAL A 52 14.84 -0.28 2.92
N ALA A 53 15.22 -0.29 1.64
CA ALA A 53 16.20 -1.24 1.12
C ALA A 53 17.58 -1.06 1.77
N ILE A 54 18.06 0.20 1.87
CA ILE A 54 19.35 0.51 2.52
C ILE A 54 19.29 0.14 4.01
N ALA A 55 18.24 0.53 4.73
CA ALA A 55 18.08 0.23 6.15
C ALA A 55 18.02 -1.28 6.41
N GLY A 56 17.25 -2.01 5.60
CA GLY A 56 17.14 -3.47 5.68
C GLY A 56 18.49 -4.16 5.43
N GLY A 57 19.28 -3.66 4.46
CA GLY A 57 20.61 -4.18 4.16
C GLY A 57 21.58 -3.97 5.32
N VAL A 58 21.62 -2.76 5.89
CA VAL A 58 22.48 -2.43 7.04
C VAL A 58 22.10 -3.27 8.26
N ILE A 59 20.81 -3.39 8.56
CA ILE A 59 20.33 -4.22 9.69
C ILE A 59 20.69 -5.69 9.46
N GLY A 60 20.44 -6.21 8.27
CA GLY A 60 20.78 -7.59 7.92
C GLY A 60 22.27 -7.88 8.10
N TRP A 61 23.13 -6.96 7.65
CA TRP A 61 24.57 -7.09 7.80
C TRP A 61 25.01 -7.10 9.27
N VAL A 62 24.51 -6.15 10.06
CA VAL A 62 24.82 -6.05 11.50
C VAL A 62 24.36 -7.30 12.24
N VAL A 63 23.14 -7.78 11.99
CA VAL A 63 22.62 -9.01 12.60
C VAL A 63 23.48 -10.22 12.22
N TRP A 64 23.91 -10.33 10.96
CA TRP A 64 24.79 -11.43 10.55
C TRP A 64 26.12 -11.41 11.30
N VAL A 65 26.83 -10.28 11.30
CA VAL A 65 28.18 -10.15 11.87
C VAL A 65 28.18 -10.34 13.38
N PHE A 66 27.21 -9.74 14.08
CA PHE A 66 27.23 -9.72 15.54
C PHE A 66 26.42 -10.85 16.18
N ALA A 67 25.33 -11.32 15.56
CA ALA A 67 24.44 -12.30 16.17
C ALA A 67 24.58 -13.71 15.60
N ILE A 68 24.98 -13.88 14.34
CA ILE A 68 25.03 -15.20 13.68
C ILE A 68 26.46 -15.71 13.58
N LEU A 69 27.35 -14.90 13.03
CA LEU A 69 28.74 -15.27 12.77
C LEU A 69 29.47 -15.86 14.00
N PRO A 70 29.29 -15.34 15.24
CA PRO A 70 29.99 -15.88 16.41
C PRO A 70 29.69 -17.35 16.73
N PHE A 71 28.50 -17.82 16.32
CA PHE A 71 28.00 -19.18 16.55
C PHE A 71 28.30 -20.11 15.37
N THR A 72 28.64 -19.56 14.21
CA THR A 72 29.07 -20.35 13.06
C THR A 72 30.55 -20.71 13.19
N GLY A 73 30.93 -21.94 12.86
CA GLY A 73 32.35 -22.36 12.75
C GLY A 73 33.12 -21.73 11.58
N LEU A 74 32.58 -20.65 10.98
CA LEU A 74 33.05 -20.02 9.75
C LEU A 74 33.88 -18.75 10.00
N LYS A 75 34.34 -18.52 11.25
CA LYS A 75 34.96 -17.25 11.69
C LYS A 75 36.15 -16.75 10.85
N ASN A 76 36.84 -17.61 10.11
CA ASN A 76 38.04 -17.25 9.34
C ASN A 76 37.93 -17.55 7.83
N THR A 77 36.76 -17.90 7.30
CA THR A 77 36.58 -18.13 5.86
C THR A 77 35.97 -16.90 5.18
N TYR A 78 36.49 -16.54 3.99
CA TYR A 78 35.91 -15.49 3.14
C TYR A 78 34.41 -15.72 2.88
N THR A 79 33.99 -16.98 2.80
CA THR A 79 32.59 -17.39 2.65
C THR A 79 31.71 -16.90 3.80
N GLY A 80 32.19 -16.96 5.04
CA GLY A 80 31.45 -16.53 6.23
C GLY A 80 31.29 -15.02 6.37
N HIS A 81 32.25 -14.26 5.83
CA HIS A 81 32.30 -12.80 5.95
C HIS A 81 31.70 -12.04 4.76
N LEU A 82 31.62 -12.64 3.57
CA LEU A 82 31.17 -11.94 2.36
C LEU A 82 29.94 -12.58 1.72
N ILE A 83 30.01 -13.86 1.34
CA ILE A 83 28.98 -14.48 0.50
C ILE A 83 27.68 -14.64 1.28
N ILE A 84 27.73 -15.28 2.45
CA ILE A 84 26.52 -15.57 3.22
C ILE A 84 25.85 -14.28 3.75
N PRO A 85 26.57 -13.31 4.36
CA PRO A 85 25.94 -12.05 4.77
C PRO A 85 25.32 -11.28 3.60
N PHE A 86 25.92 -11.31 2.41
CA PHE A 86 25.35 -10.67 1.23
C PHE A 86 23.96 -11.22 0.88
N PHE A 87 23.83 -12.55 0.79
CA PHE A 87 22.52 -13.17 0.55
C PHE A 87 21.54 -12.93 1.70
N PHE A 88 22.03 -12.96 2.94
CA PHE A 88 21.21 -12.66 4.11
C PHE A 88 20.65 -11.21 4.07
N CYS A 89 21.48 -10.23 3.68
CA CYS A 89 21.05 -8.85 3.49
C CYS A 89 19.97 -8.72 2.42
N ILE A 90 20.09 -9.45 1.30
CA ILE A 90 19.06 -9.45 0.24
C ILE A 90 17.73 -9.98 0.79
N VAL A 91 17.76 -11.08 1.55
CA VAL A 91 16.54 -11.67 2.13
C VAL A 91 15.91 -10.72 3.14
N VAL A 92 16.68 -10.18 4.09
CA VAL A 92 16.19 -9.24 5.10
C VAL A 92 15.63 -7.97 4.47
N SER A 93 16.32 -7.40 3.47
CA SER A 93 15.85 -6.22 2.75
C SER A 93 14.56 -6.49 1.99
N SER A 94 14.47 -7.66 1.34
CA SER A 94 13.26 -8.07 0.61
C SER A 94 12.07 -8.23 1.55
N LEU A 95 12.26 -8.87 2.72
CA LEU A 95 11.22 -9.00 3.74
C LEU A 95 10.81 -7.63 4.29
N ALA A 96 11.77 -6.80 4.69
CA ALA A 96 11.51 -5.44 5.19
C ALA A 96 10.72 -4.61 4.15
N TRP A 97 11.06 -4.74 2.88
CA TRP A 97 10.33 -4.15 1.77
C TRP A 97 8.89 -4.68 1.68
N PHE A 98 8.67 -5.99 1.69
CA PHE A 98 7.33 -6.56 1.63
C PHE A 98 6.45 -6.09 2.80
N PHE A 99 6.97 -6.10 4.02
CA PHE A 99 6.23 -5.66 5.20
C PHE A 99 5.94 -4.15 5.19
N SER A 100 6.95 -3.33 4.88
CA SER A 100 6.78 -1.88 4.80
C SER A 100 5.80 -1.47 3.71
N LEU A 101 5.88 -2.06 2.51
CA LEU A 101 4.91 -1.80 1.46
C LEU A 101 3.50 -2.20 1.86
N SER A 102 3.32 -3.36 2.51
CA SER A 102 2.00 -3.80 2.97
C SER A 102 1.41 -2.82 3.99
N TRP A 103 2.24 -2.33 4.91
CA TRP A 103 1.86 -1.36 5.93
C TRP A 103 1.55 0.03 5.36
N ILE A 104 2.43 0.55 4.50
CA ILE A 104 2.25 1.86 3.85
C ILE A 104 0.98 1.84 2.99
N ARG A 105 0.78 0.76 2.22
CA ARG A 105 -0.38 0.61 1.33
C ARG A 105 -1.69 0.56 2.10
N THR A 106 -1.74 -0.14 3.23
CA THR A 106 -2.95 -0.19 4.07
C THR A 106 -3.25 1.15 4.71
N ARG A 107 -2.24 1.90 5.19
CA ARG A 107 -2.43 3.26 5.73
C ARG A 107 -2.87 4.27 4.66
N LYS A 108 -2.20 4.28 3.51
CA LYS A 108 -2.52 5.19 2.41
C LYS A 108 -3.91 4.94 1.83
N SER A 109 -4.32 3.67 1.71
CA SER A 109 -5.67 3.34 1.26
C SER A 109 -6.76 3.93 2.15
N LYS A 110 -6.56 3.94 3.48
CA LYS A 110 -7.50 4.56 4.41
C LYS A 110 -7.54 6.09 4.26
N GLN A 111 -6.38 6.73 4.09
CA GLN A 111 -6.31 8.17 3.88
C GLN A 111 -6.99 8.60 2.57
N ILE A 112 -6.74 7.88 1.48
CA ILE A 112 -7.36 8.16 0.18
C ILE A 112 -8.87 7.96 0.25
N ALA A 113 -9.33 6.87 0.89
CA ALA A 113 -10.76 6.65 1.08
C ALA A 113 -11.41 7.77 1.89
N GLN A 114 -10.76 8.23 2.96
CA GLN A 114 -11.26 9.34 3.75
C GLN A 114 -11.35 10.63 2.92
N LEU A 115 -10.31 10.96 2.16
CA LEU A 115 -10.32 12.14 1.27
C LEU A 115 -11.47 12.10 0.25
N HIS A 116 -11.77 10.93 -0.33
CA HIS A 116 -12.91 10.80 -1.24
C HIS A 116 -14.23 11.08 -0.51
N LEU A 117 -14.43 10.49 0.67
CA LEU A 117 -15.64 10.72 1.47
C LEU A 117 -15.77 12.18 1.94
N ASP A 118 -14.65 12.83 2.29
CA ASP A 118 -14.61 14.24 2.66
C ASP A 118 -15.05 15.13 1.49
N HIS A 119 -14.77 14.71 0.25
CA HIS A 119 -15.20 15.37 -0.99
C HIS A 119 -16.57 14.90 -1.52
N GLY A 120 -17.34 14.13 -0.75
CA GLY A 120 -18.63 13.63 -1.22
C GLY A 120 -18.52 12.61 -2.34
N LEU A 121 -17.36 11.95 -2.52
CA LEU A 121 -17.12 10.95 -3.57
C LEU A 121 -16.99 9.54 -2.99
N CYS A 122 -17.48 8.55 -3.74
CA CYS A 122 -17.32 7.14 -3.40
C CYS A 122 -15.84 6.72 -3.51
N PRO A 123 -15.20 6.20 -2.44
CA PRO A 123 -13.82 5.71 -2.48
C PRO A 123 -13.53 4.61 -3.52
N SER A 124 -14.56 3.90 -3.97
CA SER A 124 -14.41 2.73 -4.84
C SER A 124 -14.56 3.05 -6.33
N CYS A 125 -15.47 3.97 -6.69
CA CYS A 125 -15.77 4.30 -8.09
C CYS A 125 -15.75 5.81 -8.39
N ALA A 126 -15.50 6.65 -7.38
CA ALA A 126 -15.53 8.11 -7.46
C ALA A 126 -16.87 8.74 -7.89
N TYR A 127 -17.99 8.01 -7.80
CA TYR A 127 -19.34 8.58 -7.98
C TYR A 127 -19.68 9.55 -6.84
N ALA A 128 -20.36 10.66 -7.16
CA ALA A 128 -20.80 11.64 -6.17
C ALA A 128 -21.91 11.07 -5.26
N LEU A 129 -21.67 11.09 -3.96
CA LEU A 129 -22.60 10.64 -2.93
C LEU A 129 -23.47 11.77 -2.37
N ASP A 130 -23.16 13.02 -2.75
CA ASP A 130 -23.90 14.20 -2.29
C ASP A 130 -25.36 14.15 -2.74
N GLY A 131 -26.27 14.45 -1.80
CA GLY A 131 -27.71 14.47 -2.05
C GLY A 131 -28.38 13.10 -2.10
N LEU A 132 -27.65 12.01 -1.86
CA LEU A 132 -28.27 10.69 -1.67
C LEU A 132 -28.83 10.54 -0.26
N ASP A 133 -30.07 10.08 -0.17
CA ASP A 133 -30.70 9.81 1.12
C ASP A 133 -30.07 8.59 1.80
N PRO A 134 -29.69 8.69 3.10
CA PRO A 134 -29.21 7.55 3.84
C PRO A 134 -30.32 6.50 4.05
N GLN A 135 -29.94 5.22 4.02
CA GLN A 135 -30.84 4.11 4.34
C GLN A 135 -31.10 4.02 5.86
N GLN A 136 -31.95 3.07 6.27
CA GLN A 136 -32.35 2.89 7.67
C GLN A 136 -31.19 2.65 8.65
N ASP A 137 -30.04 2.19 8.16
CA ASP A 137 -28.82 1.96 8.93
C ASP A 137 -27.87 3.17 8.96
N GLY A 138 -28.28 4.32 8.41
CA GLY A 138 -27.47 5.53 8.35
C GLY A 138 -26.36 5.50 7.30
N CYS A 139 -26.36 4.51 6.39
CA CYS A 139 -25.41 4.44 5.29
C CYS A 139 -26.01 4.96 3.98
N VAL A 140 -25.20 5.69 3.22
CA VAL A 140 -25.48 6.04 1.83
C VAL A 140 -24.97 4.93 0.93
N VAL A 141 -25.83 4.41 0.06
CA VAL A 141 -25.46 3.36 -0.90
C VAL A 141 -25.15 3.98 -2.24
N CYS A 142 -23.93 3.74 -2.73
CA CYS A 142 -23.50 4.20 -4.04
C CYS A 142 -24.28 3.46 -5.14
N PRO A 143 -25.00 4.15 -6.05
CA PRO A 143 -25.81 3.49 -7.07
C PRO A 143 -24.98 2.76 -8.14
N GLU A 144 -23.73 3.20 -8.38
CA GLU A 144 -22.83 2.57 -9.35
C GLU A 144 -22.23 1.25 -8.85
N CYS A 145 -21.73 1.22 -7.61
CA CYS A 145 -20.95 0.08 -7.12
C CYS A 145 -21.58 -0.70 -5.97
N ASN A 146 -22.74 -0.24 -5.48
CA ASN A 146 -23.46 -0.77 -4.32
C ASN A 146 -22.68 -0.75 -2.99
N ALA A 147 -21.55 -0.04 -2.92
CA ALA A 147 -20.83 0.17 -1.67
C ALA A 147 -21.61 1.09 -0.73
N ALA A 148 -21.66 0.75 0.55
CA ALA A 148 -22.33 1.51 1.59
C ALA A 148 -21.34 2.29 2.48
N TRP A 149 -21.52 3.60 2.59
CA TRP A 149 -20.66 4.48 3.39
C TRP A 149 -21.48 5.20 4.45
N ASN A 150 -20.95 5.33 5.66
CA ASN A 150 -21.66 6.03 6.73
C ASN A 150 -21.89 7.50 6.34
N ALA A 151 -23.16 7.94 6.37
CA ALA A 151 -23.54 9.29 5.96
C ALA A 151 -22.84 10.39 6.77
N ILE A 152 -22.51 10.13 8.05
CA ILE A 152 -21.79 11.08 8.92
C ILE A 152 -20.36 11.33 8.40
N ARG A 153 -19.76 10.38 7.69
CA ARG A 153 -18.41 10.49 7.12
C ARG A 153 -18.40 11.14 5.74
N VAL A 154 -19.53 11.13 5.04
CA VAL A 154 -19.69 11.77 3.73
C VAL A 154 -19.98 13.24 4.01
N SER A 155 -18.95 14.09 3.89
CA SER A 155 -19.11 15.50 4.24
C SER A 155 -20.03 16.18 3.23
N THR A 156 -21.12 16.79 3.71
CA THR A 156 -22.04 17.62 2.91
C THR A 156 -21.49 19.05 2.78
N THR A 157 -20.18 19.21 2.65
CA THR A 157 -19.53 20.53 2.71
C THR A 157 -19.57 21.22 1.34
N HIS A 158 -20.77 21.44 0.83
CA HIS A 158 -21.04 22.40 -0.25
C HIS A 158 -22.40 23.07 -0.01
N ALA A 159 -22.41 23.98 0.97
CA ALA A 159 -23.29 25.14 1.00
C ALA A 159 -22.45 26.40 0.73
#